data_AF-A0A524ICB2-F1
#
_entry.id   AF-A0A524ICB2-F1
#
_cell.length_a   1.000
_cell.length_b   1.000
_cell.length_c   1.000
_cell.angle_alpha   90.00
_cell.angle_beta   90.00
_cell.angle_gamma   90.00
#
_symmetry.space_group_name_H-M   'P 1'
#
loop_
_entity.id
_entity.type
_entity.pdbx_description
1 polymer ?
#
loop_
_entity_poly.entity_id
_entity_poly.type
_entity_poly.pdbx_seq_one_letter_code
_entity_poly.pdbx_strand_id
1 'polypeptide(L)' 'MDFSNELNQSDQAVLQAASQIFCSAIAAGKVNIANHSLMLSYSIKSAVRMANMVKHTVVTDEELPWPE' A
#
# COMPACT_ATOMS: atom_id res chain seq x y z
N MET A 1 -18.82 -23.00 -10.91
CA MET A 1 -18.61 -21.56 -10.71
C MET A 1 -17.44 -21.43 -9.76
N ASP A 2 -16.24 -21.30 -10.30
CA ASP A 2 -15.04 -21.01 -9.50
C ASP A 2 -15.08 -19.53 -9.15
N PHE A 3 -15.39 -19.20 -7.91
CA PHE A 3 -15.12 -17.88 -7.37
C PHE A 3 -13.63 -17.84 -7.02
N SER A 4 -12.77 -17.74 -8.03
CA SER A 4 -11.42 -17.21 -7.83
C SER A 4 -11.57 -15.73 -7.46
N ASN A 5 -11.90 -15.48 -6.19
CA ASN A 5 -11.83 -14.18 -5.52
C ASN A 5 -10.35 -13.76 -5.30
N GLU A 6 -9.46 -14.19 -6.20
CA GLU A 6 -8.07 -13.82 -6.19
C GLU A 6 -7.99 -12.41 -6.73
N LEU A 7 -7.65 -11.49 -5.83
CA LEU A 7 -7.25 -10.15 -6.19
C LEU A 7 -6.13 -10.23 -7.23
N ASN A 8 -6.20 -9.42 -8.29
CA ASN A 8 -5.10 -9.35 -9.24
C ASN A 8 -3.82 -8.89 -8.52
N GLN A 9 -2.64 -9.17 -9.09
CA GLN A 9 -1.36 -8.88 -8.44
C GLN A 9 -1.20 -7.40 -8.03
N SER A 10 -1.77 -6.48 -8.82
CA SER A 10 -1.75 -5.04 -8.51
C SER A 10 -2.58 -4.70 -7.27
N ASP A 11 -3.77 -5.27 -7.15
CA ASP A 11 -4.66 -5.08 -6.00
C ASP A 11 -4.07 -5.73 -4.74
N GLN A 12 -3.41 -6.89 -4.88
CA GLN A 12 -2.66 -7.52 -3.80
C GLN A 12 -1.51 -6.62 -3.31
N ALA A 13 -0.73 -6.05 -4.23
CA ALA A 13 0.38 -5.15 -3.87
C ALA A 13 -0.11 -3.90 -3.13
N VAL A 14 -1.23 -3.31 -3.58
CA VAL A 14 -1.84 -2.15 -2.90
C VAL A 14 -2.30 -2.52 -1.49
N LEU A 15 -2.94 -3.68 -1.31
CA LEU A 15 -3.39 -4.15 0.01
C LEU A 15 -2.22 -4.49 0.94
N GLN A 16 -1.16 -5.09 0.43
CA GLN A 16 0.06 -5.35 1.20
C GLN A 16 0.71 -4.04 1.67
N ALA A 17 0.86 -3.06 0.78
CA ALA A 17 1.39 -1.75 1.14
C ALA A 17 0.50 -1.03 2.17
N ALA A 18 -0.83 -1.06 1.98
CA ALA A 18 -1.79 -0.49 2.92
C ALA A 18 -1.68 -1.14 4.30
N SER A 19 -1.54 -2.47 4.35
CA SER A 19 -1.34 -3.23 5.59
C SER A 19 -0.06 -2.81 6.31
N GLN A 20 1.05 -2.69 5.59
CA GLN A 20 2.33 -2.26 6.18
C GLN A 20 2.26 -0.84 6.77
N ILE A 21 1.63 0.10 6.06
CA ILE A 21 1.42 1.48 6.56
C ILE A 21 0.57 1.46 7.83
N PHE A 22 -0.52 0.70 7.83
CA PHE A 22 -1.42 0.61 8.98
C PHE A 22 -0.74 -0.03 10.19
N CYS A 23 -0.06 -1.16 10.00
CA CYS A 23 0.70 -1.84 11.05
C CYS A 23 1.81 -0.94 11.64
N SER A 24 2.49 -0.16 10.79
CA SER A 24 3.48 0.83 11.26
C SER A 24 2.84 1.92 12.12
N ALA A 25 1.63 2.37 11.78
CA ALA A 25 0.89 3.33 12.59
C ALA A 25 0.44 2.75 13.94
N ILE A 26 0.08 1.45 13.99
CA ILE A 26 -0.20 0.73 15.25
C ILE A 26 1.06 0.67 16.11
N ALA A 27 2.17 0.21 15.53
CA ALA A 27 3.45 0.08 16.24
C ALA A 27 3.94 1.43 16.80
N ALA A 28 3.65 2.53 16.10
CA ALA A 28 3.95 3.88 16.54
C ALA A 28 2.94 4.45 17.57
N GLY A 29 1.95 3.68 18.02
CA GLY A 29 0.94 4.12 18.98
C GLY A 29 -0.04 5.17 18.45
N LYS A 30 -0.16 5.32 17.12
CA LYS A 30 -1.02 6.32 16.47
C LYS A 30 -2.46 5.83 16.23
N VAL A 31 -2.70 4.54 16.43
CA VAL A 31 -4.01 3.89 16.24
C VAL A 31 -4.64 3.58 17.58
N ASN A 32 -5.89 3.99 17.76
CA ASN A 32 -6.71 3.70 18.92
C ASN A 32 -8.16 3.38 18.51
N ILE A 33 -9.00 3.02 19.48
CA ILE A 33 -10.38 2.61 19.24
C ILE A 33 -11.19 3.71 18.54
N ALA A 34 -10.93 4.99 18.82
CA ALA A 34 -11.66 6.11 18.23
C ALA A 34 -11.26 6.40 16.78
N ASN A 35 -10.05 6.06 16.35
CA ASN A 35 -9.53 6.44 15.03
C ASN A 35 -9.11 5.28 14.10
N HIS A 36 -9.23 4.02 14.54
CA HIS A 36 -8.74 2.86 13.78
C HIS A 36 -9.31 2.77 12.35
N SER A 37 -10.61 2.99 12.17
CA SER A 37 -11.25 2.96 10.84
C SER A 37 -10.76 4.08 9.92
N LEU A 38 -10.55 5.28 10.48
CA LEU A 38 -9.99 6.42 9.75
C LEU A 38 -8.55 6.12 9.31
N MET A 39 -7.74 5.56 10.19
CA MET A 39 -6.34 5.21 9.93
C MET A 39 -6.20 4.08 8.90
N LEU A 40 -7.11 3.09 8.93
CA LEU A 40 -7.16 2.06 7.90
C LEU A 40 -7.48 2.67 6.53
N SER A 41 -8.51 3.52 6.44
CA SER A 41 -8.86 4.22 5.20
C SER A 41 -7.72 5.10 4.68
N TYR A 42 -7.04 5.81 5.58
CA TYR A 42 -5.85 6.60 5.25
C TYR A 42 -4.72 5.74 4.66
N SER A 43 -4.48 4.56 5.24
CA SER A 43 -3.43 3.64 4.79
C SER A 43 -3.72 3.10 3.40
N ILE A 44 -4.97 2.72 3.11
CA ILE A 44 -5.40 2.30 1.77
C ILE A 44 -5.23 3.44 0.75
N LYS A 45 -5.70 4.65 1.07
CA LYS A 45 -5.56 5.82 0.19
C LYS A 45 -4.09 6.15 -0.10
N SER A 46 -3.23 6.02 0.90
CA SER A 46 -1.79 6.25 0.77
C SER A 46 -1.14 5.22 -0.15
N ALA A 47 -1.47 3.93 0.01
CA ALA A 47 -0.98 2.86 -0.87
C ALA A 47 -1.44 3.05 -2.33
N VAL A 48 -2.72 3.37 -2.56
CA VAL A 48 -3.24 3.69 -3.90
C VAL A 48 -2.52 4.89 -4.51
N ARG A 49 -2.29 5.95 -3.73
CA ARG A 49 -1.55 7.13 -4.19
C ARG A 49 -0.13 6.78 -4.60
N MET A 50 0.58 5.97 -3.81
CA MET A 50 1.92 5.49 -4.13
C MET A 50 1.93 4.66 -5.42
N ALA A 51 1.01 3.71 -5.57
CA ALA A 51 0.89 2.92 -6.79
C ALA A 51 0.64 3.79 -8.03
N ASN A 52 -0.21 4.80 -7.91
CA ASN A 52 -0.46 5.75 -8.99
C ASN A 52 0.79 6.59 -9.31
N MET A 53 1.52 7.05 -8.31
CA MET A 53 2.78 7.79 -8.54
C MET A 53 3.79 6.93 -9.29
N VAL A 54 3.97 5.67 -8.90
CA VAL A 54 4.88 4.73 -9.57
C VAL A 54 4.48 4.46 -11.02
N LYS A 55 3.17 4.32 -11.28
CA LYS A 55 2.65 4.12 -12.65
C LYS A 55 2.89 5.33 -13.56
N HIS A 56 2.96 6.54 -12.98
CA HIS A 56 3.17 7.79 -13.72
C HIS A 56 4.64 8.23 -13.75
N THR A 57 5.51 7.71 -12.88
CA THR A 57 6.94 7.78 -13.09
C THR A 57 7.28 6.94 -14.31
N VAL A 58 7.65 7.62 -15.40
CA VAL A 58 8.39 7.01 -16.50
C VAL A 58 9.70 6.54 -15.88
N VAL A 59 9.75 5.27 -15.46
CA VAL A 59 11.01 4.61 -15.16
C VAL A 59 11.66 4.47 -16.52
N THR A 60 12.56 5.40 -16.85
CA THR A 60 13.55 5.16 -17.89
C THR A 60 14.28 3.88 -17.50
N ASP A 61 14.55 2.97 -18.44
CA ASP A 61 15.29 1.71 -18.26
C ASP A 61 16.74 1.89 -17.74
N GLU A 62 17.06 3.05 -17.16
CA GLU A 62 18.26 3.25 -16.37
C GLU A 62 18.09 2.49 -15.05
N GLU A 63 18.68 1.31 -15.03
CA GLU A 63 18.92 0.47 -13.86
C GLU A 63 19.35 1.35 -12.67
N LEU A 64 18.42 1.61 -11.74
CA LEU A 64 18.74 2.35 -10.52
C LEU A 64 19.74 1.52 -9.73
N PRO A 65 20.96 2.03 -9.44
CA PRO A 65 21.96 1.26 -8.72
C PRO A 65 21.42 0.90 -7.33
N TRP A 66 21.55 -0.37 -6.97
CA TRP A 66 21.23 -0.85 -5.62
C TRP A 66 22.00 0.00 -4.59
N PRO A 67 21.35 0.62 -3.59
CA PRO A 67 22.09 1.17 -2.45
C PRO A 67 22.86 0.04 -1.74
N GLU A 68 24.19 0.16 -1.75
CA GLU A 68 25.13 -0.64 -0.95
C GLU A 68 24.99 -0.39 0.56
#